data_AF-A0A6B0RC48-F1
#
_entry.id   AF-A0A6B0RC48-F1
#
_cell.length_a   1.000
_cell.length_b   1.000
_cell.length_c   1.000
_cell.angle_alpha   90.00
_cell.angle_beta   90.00
_cell.angle_gamma   90.00
#
_symmetry.space_group_name_H-M   'P 1'
#
loop_
_entity.id
_entity.type
_entity.pdbx_description
1 polymer ?
#
loop_
_entity_poly.entity_id
_entity_poly.type
_entity_poly.pdbx_seq_one_letter_code
_entity_poly.pdbx_strand_id
1 'polypeptide(L)'
;MQPPLGAFGQDGSVRGHMGGDHQNDPMDPAEKGMSGVRLAGSMLKPAKKFEKRAKDRIESQQKQQFLTRGSPWSVEFQEAALILKIFSMIYKLVQSNTYATKRDIYYTDSQLFGNQTVVDNIINDISCMLKVPRRSLHILSTSKGLIAGDLKYLEEDGTKVNCTRATAVAVPSNIQGIQNLITDAKFLLIVEKDATFQRLLDDNFCNKMSPCIMVTGKGVPDLNTRLLIKKLWDTFHIPVFTLVDADPHGIEIMCIYKYGSMAMSFEAHNLTVPAIRWLGLLPSDIKRLNIPKGTLIPLTKRDQMKLDSILKRPYITCQPFWRKEMEIMADSKMKAEIQALTFLSSDYLSRVVGVMPQSFTVKVVVMFIMNKYWVDVVLSALI
;
A
#
# COMPACT_ATOMS: atom_id res chain seq x y z
N MET A 1 13.95 -7.42 40.84
CA MET A 1 14.55 -6.62 41.90
C MET A 1 14.46 -5.15 41.53
N GLN A 2 13.64 -4.38 42.24
CA GLN A 2 13.97 -3.00 42.66
C GLN A 2 14.83 -3.10 43.96
N PRO A 3 15.36 -2.04 44.61
CA PRO A 3 15.07 -0.58 44.54
C PRO A 3 16.40 0.25 44.43
N PRO A 4 16.61 1.48 44.97
CA PRO A 4 15.72 2.48 45.59
C PRO A 4 15.88 3.94 45.06
N LEU A 5 15.24 4.90 45.74
CA LEU A 5 15.20 6.36 45.51
C LEU A 5 15.67 7.15 46.75
N GLY A 6 16.16 8.39 46.54
CA GLY A 6 16.28 9.45 47.56
C GLY A 6 17.59 9.50 48.38
N ALA A 7 17.89 10.56 49.13
CA ALA A 7 17.39 11.96 49.12
C ALA A 7 18.29 12.89 49.98
N PHE A 8 18.46 14.17 49.59
CA PHE A 8 19.05 15.30 50.35
C PHE A 8 18.62 16.62 49.65
N GLY A 9 18.49 17.81 50.25
CA GLY A 9 18.61 18.29 51.64
C GLY A 9 17.98 19.71 51.79
N GLN A 10 17.95 20.33 52.98
CA GLN A 10 17.21 21.58 53.29
C GLN A 10 18.11 22.79 53.63
N ASP A 11 17.59 24.04 53.48
CA ASP A 11 17.73 25.24 54.36
C ASP A 11 17.26 26.54 53.62
N GLY A 12 16.76 27.64 54.24
CA GLY A 12 16.28 27.91 55.61
C GLY A 12 15.98 29.41 55.95
N SER A 13 14.91 29.70 56.74
CA SER A 13 14.59 31.00 57.46
C SER A 13 14.11 32.21 56.56
N VAL A 14 13.67 33.43 56.99
CA VAL A 14 13.68 34.26 58.26
C VAL A 14 12.37 35.13 58.44
N ARG A 15 12.34 36.00 59.48
CA ARG A 15 11.34 36.99 60.06
C ARG A 15 10.97 38.24 59.21
N GLY A 16 9.99 39.13 59.52
CA GLY A 16 8.91 39.22 60.56
C GLY A 16 8.44 40.69 60.94
N HIS A 17 7.37 40.85 61.78
CA HIS A 17 6.85 42.09 62.49
C HIS A 17 6.12 43.21 61.67
N MET A 18 5.23 44.12 62.17
CA MET A 18 4.31 44.24 63.36
C MET A 18 3.31 45.47 63.26
N GLY A 19 2.13 45.44 63.93
CA GLY A 19 1.28 46.61 64.37
C GLY A 19 0.39 47.35 63.33
N GLY A 20 -0.70 48.09 63.65
CA GLY A 20 -1.45 48.37 64.91
C GLY A 20 -2.70 49.28 64.70
N ASP A 21 -3.61 49.42 65.67
CA ASP A 21 -4.96 50.06 65.56
C ASP A 21 -5.05 51.59 65.84
N HIS A 22 -6.16 52.25 65.43
CA HIS A 22 -7.03 53.09 66.31
C HIS A 22 -8.32 53.64 65.63
N GLN A 23 -9.24 54.18 66.45
CA GLN A 23 -10.56 54.75 66.10
C GLN A 23 -10.57 56.30 66.18
N ASN A 24 -11.57 56.97 65.58
CA ASN A 24 -12.42 57.99 66.25
C ASN A 24 -13.49 58.63 65.33
N ASP A 25 -14.66 58.89 65.92
CA ASP A 25 -15.81 59.71 65.49
C ASP A 25 -16.00 60.86 66.54
N PRO A 26 -17.03 61.73 66.54
CA PRO A 26 -18.03 62.12 65.52
C PRO A 26 -18.16 63.68 65.33
N MET A 27 -19.07 64.15 64.46
CA MET A 27 -20.11 65.16 64.81
C MET A 27 -21.07 65.49 63.64
N ASP A 28 -22.31 65.87 63.98
CA ASP A 28 -23.41 66.36 63.12
C ASP A 28 -24.24 67.36 63.95
N PRO A 29 -24.77 68.49 63.41
CA PRO A 29 -26.18 68.51 62.97
C PRO A 29 -26.55 69.52 61.85
N ALA A 30 -27.66 69.28 61.12
CA ALA A 30 -28.84 70.19 61.05
C ALA A 30 -29.91 69.78 59.99
N GLU A 31 -31.20 69.91 60.35
CA GLU A 31 -32.34 69.74 59.43
C GLU A 31 -32.70 71.01 58.63
N LYS A 32 -33.33 70.84 57.44
CA LYS A 32 -34.54 71.61 57.01
C LYS A 32 -35.13 71.22 55.65
N GLY A 33 -36.47 71.19 55.58
CA GLY A 33 -37.23 71.63 54.40
C GLY A 33 -37.66 70.57 53.36
N MET A 34 -38.85 70.76 52.77
CA MET A 34 -39.47 69.85 51.79
C MET A 34 -39.54 70.40 50.36
N SER A 35 -39.62 69.47 49.40
CA SER A 35 -40.21 69.59 48.04
C SER A 35 -39.39 70.28 46.91
N GLY A 36 -39.45 69.74 45.68
CA GLY A 36 -38.85 70.40 44.50
C GLY A 36 -38.49 69.54 43.25
N VAL A 37 -39.47 68.97 42.55
CA VAL A 37 -39.49 68.67 41.08
C VAL A 37 -38.23 68.10 40.36
N ARG A 38 -38.30 66.80 40.02
CA ARG A 38 -37.88 66.10 38.77
C ARG A 38 -36.81 66.72 37.83
N LEU A 39 -35.69 66.02 37.61
CA LEU A 39 -34.99 65.97 36.29
C LEU A 39 -34.01 64.78 36.16
N ALA A 40 -34.45 63.64 35.60
CA ALA A 40 -33.60 62.44 35.41
C ALA A 40 -33.96 61.55 34.19
N GLY A 41 -34.69 62.07 33.20
CA GLY A 41 -35.34 61.25 32.15
C GLY A 41 -34.59 61.08 30.82
N SER A 42 -33.50 61.82 30.58
CA SER A 42 -32.94 62.03 29.23
C SER A 42 -31.79 61.09 28.83
N MET A 43 -30.95 60.63 29.77
CA MET A 43 -29.69 59.95 29.42
C MET A 43 -29.71 58.41 29.37
N LEU A 44 -30.78 57.74 29.82
CA LEU A 44 -30.84 56.26 29.78
C LEU A 44 -31.20 55.65 28.41
N LYS A 45 -31.77 56.44 27.48
CA LYS A 45 -32.23 55.93 26.17
C LYS A 45 -31.09 55.67 25.16
N PRO A 46 -30.02 56.50 25.05
CA PRO A 46 -28.91 56.23 24.15
C PRO A 46 -28.13 54.96 24.49
N ALA A 47 -27.81 54.73 25.76
CA ALA A 47 -26.94 53.63 26.22
C ALA A 47 -27.45 52.25 25.79
N LYS A 48 -28.73 51.94 26.08
CA LYS A 48 -29.34 50.64 25.74
C LYS A 48 -29.42 50.39 24.22
N LYS A 49 -29.51 51.45 23.41
CA LYS A 49 -29.48 51.35 21.93
C LYS A 49 -28.06 51.09 21.40
N PHE A 50 -27.04 51.60 22.11
CA PHE A 50 -25.63 51.34 21.80
C PHE A 50 -25.21 49.92 22.17
N GLU A 51 -25.58 49.46 23.38
CA GLU A 51 -25.27 48.11 23.87
C GLU A 51 -25.89 47.03 22.98
N LYS A 52 -27.16 47.17 22.58
CA LYS A 52 -27.79 46.24 21.64
C LYS A 52 -27.06 46.21 20.30
N ARG A 53 -26.76 47.37 19.70
CA ARG A 53 -25.96 47.44 18.46
C ARG A 53 -24.56 46.83 18.61
N ALA A 54 -23.94 46.90 19.78
CA ALA A 54 -22.66 46.24 20.03
C ALA A 54 -22.80 44.71 20.04
N LYS A 55 -23.81 44.16 20.72
CA LYS A 55 -24.12 42.72 20.71
C LYS A 55 -24.48 42.22 19.30
N ASP A 56 -25.39 42.91 18.61
CA ASP A 56 -25.78 42.60 17.22
C ASP A 56 -24.54 42.60 16.27
N ARG A 57 -23.58 43.50 16.50
CA ARG A 57 -22.33 43.60 15.71
C ARG A 57 -21.31 42.51 16.07
N ILE A 58 -21.22 42.11 17.33
CA ILE A 58 -20.36 40.99 17.77
C ILE A 58 -20.90 39.66 17.24
N GLU A 59 -22.21 39.40 17.34
CA GLU A 59 -22.81 38.17 16.78
C GLU A 59 -22.65 38.09 15.26
N SER A 60 -22.82 39.20 14.54
CA SER A 60 -22.64 39.22 13.08
C SER A 60 -21.17 39.07 12.68
N GLN A 61 -20.22 39.69 13.40
CA GLN A 61 -18.78 39.45 13.18
C GLN A 61 -18.37 38.00 13.50
N GLN A 62 -18.90 37.40 14.57
CA GLN A 62 -18.66 36.00 14.90
C GLN A 62 -19.24 35.04 13.85
N LYS A 63 -20.49 35.26 13.40
CA LYS A 63 -21.10 34.50 12.29
C LYS A 63 -20.32 34.65 10.98
N GLN A 64 -19.84 35.85 10.65
CA GLN A 64 -19.02 36.06 9.45
C GLN A 64 -17.63 35.43 9.57
N GLN A 65 -16.99 35.43 10.74
CA GLN A 65 -15.75 34.67 10.97
C GLN A 65 -15.97 33.16 10.82
N PHE A 66 -17.07 32.61 11.35
CA PHE A 66 -17.42 31.19 11.23
C PHE A 66 -17.69 30.74 9.79
N LEU A 67 -18.10 31.67 8.90
CA LEU A 67 -18.42 31.41 7.50
C LEU A 67 -17.28 31.69 6.51
N THR A 68 -16.15 32.28 6.94
CA THR A 68 -15.11 32.79 6.00
C THR A 68 -13.71 32.20 6.17
N ARG A 69 -13.51 31.24 7.09
CA ARG A 69 -12.28 30.45 7.18
C ARG A 69 -12.58 28.98 7.48
N GLY A 70 -12.24 28.09 6.55
CA GLY A 70 -12.16 26.66 6.83
C GLY A 70 -11.12 26.42 7.92
N SER A 71 -11.56 25.93 9.07
CA SER A 71 -10.70 25.65 10.23
C SER A 71 -10.06 24.26 10.10
N PRO A 72 -8.90 23.98 10.73
CA PRO A 72 -8.32 22.63 10.76
C PRO A 72 -9.33 21.58 11.26
N TRP A 73 -10.02 21.92 12.34
CA TRP A 73 -11.17 21.20 12.91
C TRP A 73 -12.24 20.79 11.88
N SER A 74 -12.47 21.57 10.83
CA SER A 74 -13.48 21.24 9.81
C SER A 74 -13.03 20.12 8.87
N VAL A 75 -11.73 19.95 8.63
CA VAL A 75 -11.16 18.84 7.84
C VAL A 75 -11.07 17.59 8.69
N GLU A 76 -10.54 17.70 9.92
CA GLU A 76 -10.44 16.61 10.89
C GLU A 76 -11.82 15.99 11.20
N PHE A 77 -12.85 16.83 11.34
CA PHE A 77 -14.24 16.38 11.53
C PHE A 77 -14.83 15.72 10.27
N GLN A 78 -14.48 16.18 9.07
CA GLN A 78 -14.87 15.53 7.82
C GLN A 78 -14.24 14.15 7.68
N GLU A 79 -12.93 14.01 7.94
CA GLU A 79 -12.24 12.71 7.92
C GLU A 79 -12.84 11.75 8.95
N ALA A 80 -13.08 12.20 10.19
CA ALA A 80 -13.75 11.41 11.21
C ALA A 80 -15.17 10.96 10.79
N ALA A 81 -15.95 11.84 10.15
CA ALA A 81 -17.27 11.50 9.64
C ALA A 81 -17.22 10.48 8.49
N LEU A 82 -16.23 10.56 7.59
CA LEU A 82 -16.02 9.59 6.52
C LEU A 82 -15.59 8.22 7.08
N ILE A 83 -14.72 8.20 8.09
CA ILE A 83 -14.33 6.98 8.82
C ILE A 83 -15.55 6.32 9.45
N LEU A 84 -16.37 7.09 10.19
CA LEU A 84 -17.59 6.57 10.82
C LEU A 84 -18.64 6.09 9.79
N LYS A 85 -18.79 6.78 8.65
CA LYS A 85 -19.64 6.36 7.52
C LYS A 85 -19.19 4.99 6.97
N ILE A 86 -17.89 4.81 6.71
CA ILE A 86 -17.35 3.54 6.20
C ILE A 86 -17.40 2.43 7.26
N PHE A 87 -17.11 2.74 8.52
CA PHE A 87 -17.22 1.78 9.63
C PHE A 87 -18.66 1.30 9.83
N SER A 88 -19.66 2.19 9.69
CA SER A 88 -21.09 1.85 9.73
C SER A 88 -21.50 0.93 8.56
N MET A 89 -20.92 1.11 7.38
CA MET A 89 -21.16 0.21 6.25
C MET A 89 -20.50 -1.16 6.46
N ILE A 90 -19.25 -1.22 6.92
CA ILE A 90 -18.56 -2.45 7.31
C ILE A 90 -19.38 -3.22 8.35
N TYR A 91 -19.85 -2.54 9.41
CA TYR A 91 -20.69 -3.14 10.45
C TYR A 91 -21.95 -3.80 9.87
N LYS A 92 -22.64 -3.14 8.91
CA LYS A 92 -23.82 -3.71 8.23
C LYS A 92 -23.49 -4.90 7.35
N LEU A 93 -22.37 -4.89 6.62
CA LEU A 93 -21.91 -6.03 5.81
C LEU A 93 -21.66 -7.26 6.69
N VAL A 94 -20.90 -7.08 7.78
CA VAL A 94 -20.62 -8.13 8.78
C VAL A 94 -21.92 -8.64 9.44
N GLN A 95 -22.79 -7.74 9.92
CA GLN A 95 -24.04 -8.11 10.60
C GLN A 95 -25.02 -8.89 9.69
N SER A 96 -25.03 -8.60 8.38
CA SER A 96 -25.87 -9.28 7.40
C SER A 96 -25.22 -10.48 6.72
N ASN A 97 -23.95 -10.78 7.05
CA ASN A 97 -23.09 -11.73 6.33
C ASN A 97 -23.04 -11.48 4.80
N THR A 98 -23.15 -10.22 4.39
CA THR A 98 -22.99 -9.80 2.98
C THR A 98 -21.60 -9.23 2.74
N TYR A 99 -21.21 -9.07 1.48
CA TYR A 99 -19.89 -8.63 1.06
C TYR A 99 -19.98 -7.54 0.01
N ALA A 100 -19.01 -6.62 0.00
CA ALA A 100 -18.92 -5.53 -0.99
C ALA A 100 -17.47 -5.33 -1.44
N THR A 101 -17.26 -4.83 -2.66
CA THR A 101 -15.96 -4.31 -3.09
C THR A 101 -15.78 -2.85 -2.68
N LYS A 102 -14.54 -2.36 -2.72
CA LYS A 102 -14.24 -0.93 -2.49
C LYS A 102 -14.98 0.01 -3.44
N ARG A 103 -15.29 -0.45 -4.66
CA ARG A 103 -16.05 0.34 -5.65
C ARG A 103 -17.52 0.44 -5.26
N ASP A 104 -18.12 -0.65 -4.82
CA ASP A 104 -19.52 -0.64 -4.39
C ASP A 104 -19.70 0.32 -3.20
N ILE A 105 -18.75 0.28 -2.24
CA ILE A 105 -18.68 1.23 -1.13
C ILE A 105 -18.56 2.67 -1.64
N TYR A 106 -17.63 2.95 -2.56
CA TYR A 106 -17.47 4.28 -3.15
C TYR A 106 -18.72 4.78 -3.90
N TYR A 107 -19.41 3.90 -4.63
CA TYR A 107 -20.64 4.24 -5.35
C TYR A 107 -21.88 4.39 -4.46
N THR A 108 -21.84 4.01 -3.17
CA THR A 108 -22.94 4.35 -2.24
C THR A 108 -23.11 5.86 -2.05
N ASP A 109 -22.04 6.64 -2.19
CA ASP A 109 -22.04 8.10 -1.98
C ASP A 109 -20.81 8.76 -2.64
N SER A 110 -20.71 8.66 -3.96
CA SER A 110 -19.51 9.11 -4.70
C SER A 110 -19.27 10.62 -4.62
N GLN A 111 -20.30 11.42 -4.30
CA GLN A 111 -20.16 12.86 -4.03
C GLN A 111 -19.54 13.12 -2.66
N LEU A 112 -19.95 12.39 -1.61
CA LEU A 112 -19.35 12.48 -0.27
C LEU A 112 -17.89 12.03 -0.26
N PHE A 113 -17.56 10.94 -0.97
CA PHE A 113 -16.20 10.40 -1.00
C PHE A 113 -15.26 11.12 -1.97
N GLY A 114 -15.78 11.67 -3.07
CA GLY A 114 -15.07 12.45 -4.10
C GLY A 114 -14.08 11.66 -4.97
N ASN A 115 -13.29 10.77 -4.37
CA ASN A 115 -12.31 9.93 -5.05
C ASN A 115 -12.21 8.56 -4.36
N GLN A 116 -12.16 7.47 -5.14
CA GLN A 116 -12.02 6.11 -4.61
C GLN A 116 -10.79 5.95 -3.68
N THR A 117 -9.71 6.71 -3.90
CA THR A 117 -8.52 6.72 -3.02
C THR A 117 -8.85 7.03 -1.55
N VAL A 118 -9.85 7.87 -1.27
CA VAL A 118 -10.28 8.20 0.10
C VAL A 118 -10.88 6.96 0.79
N VAL A 119 -11.77 6.26 0.08
CA VAL A 119 -12.37 4.99 0.52
C VAL A 119 -11.30 3.91 0.68
N ASP A 120 -10.40 3.80 -0.30
CA ASP A 120 -9.28 2.85 -0.30
C ASP A 120 -8.34 3.04 0.90
N ASN A 121 -8.06 4.28 1.31
CA ASN A 121 -7.24 4.62 2.47
C ASN A 121 -7.97 4.30 3.78
N ILE A 122 -9.18 4.82 3.99
CA ILE A 122 -9.96 4.61 5.23
C ILE A 122 -10.17 3.11 5.50
N ILE A 123 -10.38 2.30 4.46
CA ILE A 123 -10.48 0.83 4.59
C ILE A 123 -9.16 0.21 5.09
N ASN A 124 -8.00 0.73 4.69
CA ASN A 124 -6.70 0.29 5.20
C ASN A 124 -6.50 0.74 6.66
N ASP A 125 -6.90 1.95 7.00
CA ASP A 125 -6.73 2.49 8.35
C ASP A 125 -7.61 1.74 9.36
N ILE A 126 -8.87 1.41 8.98
CA ILE A 126 -9.76 0.54 9.77
C ILE A 126 -9.18 -0.88 9.91
N SER A 127 -8.64 -1.45 8.82
CA SER A 127 -7.95 -2.76 8.82
C SER A 127 -6.76 -2.78 9.79
N CYS A 128 -5.91 -1.75 9.76
CA CYS A 128 -4.77 -1.57 10.67
C CYS A 128 -5.20 -1.34 12.12
N MET A 129 -6.22 -0.49 12.35
CA MET A 129 -6.73 -0.14 13.69
C MET A 129 -7.34 -1.35 14.40
N LEU A 130 -8.18 -2.12 13.70
CA LEU A 130 -8.80 -3.34 14.22
C LEU A 130 -7.87 -4.56 14.20
N LYS A 131 -6.74 -4.46 13.49
CA LYS A 131 -5.76 -5.54 13.26
C LYS A 131 -6.36 -6.79 12.61
N VAL A 132 -7.30 -6.61 11.69
CA VAL A 132 -7.93 -7.71 10.93
C VAL A 132 -7.78 -7.49 9.42
N PRO A 133 -7.56 -8.54 8.60
CA PRO A 133 -7.42 -8.39 7.16
C PRO A 133 -8.73 -7.89 6.52
N ARG A 134 -8.66 -7.24 5.35
CA ARG A 134 -9.84 -6.59 4.72
C ARG A 134 -11.04 -7.53 4.52
N ARG A 135 -10.79 -8.83 4.30
CA ARG A 135 -11.86 -9.82 4.13
C ARG A 135 -12.68 -10.03 5.41
N SER A 136 -12.09 -9.89 6.60
CA SER A 136 -12.80 -9.90 7.89
C SER A 136 -13.65 -8.65 8.12
N LEU A 137 -13.42 -7.57 7.36
CA LEU A 137 -14.31 -6.40 7.27
C LEU A 137 -15.43 -6.62 6.21
N HIS A 138 -15.53 -7.83 5.65
CA HIS A 138 -16.41 -8.18 4.53
C HIS A 138 -16.14 -7.39 3.23
N ILE A 139 -14.94 -6.82 3.11
CA ILE A 139 -14.51 -6.06 1.93
C ILE A 139 -13.71 -6.97 1.00
N LEU A 140 -14.29 -7.27 -0.16
CA LEU A 140 -13.67 -8.07 -1.20
C LEU A 140 -12.72 -7.23 -2.07
N SER A 141 -11.63 -7.87 -2.48
CA SER A 141 -10.79 -7.36 -3.57
C SER A 141 -11.22 -8.01 -4.87
N THR A 142 -11.48 -7.20 -5.89
CA THR A 142 -11.72 -7.68 -7.26
C THR A 142 -10.49 -8.43 -7.75
N SER A 143 -10.66 -9.70 -8.12
CA SER A 143 -9.60 -10.48 -8.75
C SER A 143 -9.51 -10.12 -10.24
N LYS A 144 -8.28 -9.97 -10.74
CA LYS A 144 -8.01 -9.80 -12.19
C LYS A 144 -6.89 -10.71 -12.69
N GLY A 145 -6.17 -11.37 -11.79
CA GLY A 145 -5.11 -12.31 -12.14
C GLY A 145 -5.62 -13.57 -12.83
N LEU A 146 -4.72 -14.24 -13.55
CA LEU A 146 -4.96 -15.53 -14.19
C LEU A 146 -3.90 -16.55 -13.75
N ILE A 147 -4.26 -17.83 -13.77
CA ILE A 147 -3.39 -18.97 -13.47
C ILE A 147 -3.56 -20.07 -14.52
N ALA A 148 -2.47 -20.77 -14.85
CA ALA A 148 -2.43 -21.87 -15.80
C ALA A 148 -1.30 -22.86 -15.46
N GLY A 149 -1.36 -24.08 -16.00
CA GLY A 149 -0.34 -25.10 -15.78
C GLY A 149 -0.68 -26.05 -14.64
N ASP A 150 0.34 -26.66 -14.03
CA ASP A 150 0.15 -27.81 -13.14
C ASP A 150 -0.41 -27.45 -11.76
N LEU A 151 -1.72 -27.27 -11.66
CA LEU A 151 -2.46 -27.10 -10.42
C LEU A 151 -3.90 -27.61 -10.53
N LYS A 152 -4.38 -28.30 -9.50
CA LYS A 152 -5.80 -28.65 -9.27
C LYS A 152 -6.20 -28.25 -7.85
N TYR A 153 -7.45 -27.85 -7.65
CA TYR A 153 -7.99 -27.52 -6.33
C TYR A 153 -9.52 -27.58 -6.27
N LEU A 154 -10.08 -27.44 -5.07
CA LEU A 154 -11.50 -27.33 -4.80
C LEU A 154 -11.81 -25.93 -4.24
N GLU A 155 -12.85 -25.27 -4.72
CA GLU A 155 -13.37 -24.02 -4.13
C GLU A 155 -14.38 -24.30 -3.01
N GLU A 156 -14.74 -23.28 -2.23
CA GLU A 156 -15.55 -23.42 -1.00
C GLU A 156 -16.98 -23.92 -1.27
N ASP A 157 -17.48 -23.73 -2.50
CA ASP A 157 -18.75 -24.24 -3.02
C ASP A 157 -18.68 -25.70 -3.52
N GLY A 158 -17.50 -26.32 -3.51
CA GLY A 158 -17.25 -27.64 -4.08
C GLY A 158 -16.90 -27.65 -5.57
N THR A 159 -16.73 -26.48 -6.21
CA THR A 159 -16.29 -26.39 -7.61
C THR A 159 -14.86 -26.93 -7.76
N LYS A 160 -14.69 -27.95 -8.61
CA LYS A 160 -13.39 -28.56 -8.92
C LYS A 160 -12.69 -27.80 -10.03
N VAL A 161 -11.61 -27.08 -9.69
CA VAL A 161 -10.79 -26.35 -10.65
C VAL A 161 -9.60 -27.19 -11.09
N ASN A 162 -9.34 -27.18 -12.40
CA ASN A 162 -8.16 -27.80 -13.00
C ASN A 162 -7.47 -26.81 -13.94
N CYS A 163 -6.30 -26.31 -13.55
CA CYS A 163 -5.48 -25.37 -14.32
C CYS A 163 -4.62 -26.06 -15.40
N THR A 164 -4.56 -27.40 -15.45
CA THR A 164 -3.74 -28.14 -16.43
C THR A 164 -4.31 -28.15 -17.85
N ARG A 165 -5.25 -27.26 -18.16
CA ARG A 165 -5.88 -27.12 -19.47
C ARG A 165 -5.16 -26.03 -20.27
N ALA A 166 -5.29 -26.05 -21.59
CA ALA A 166 -4.67 -25.04 -22.46
C ALA A 166 -5.18 -23.61 -22.20
N THR A 167 -6.38 -23.47 -21.64
CA THR A 167 -7.00 -22.18 -21.26
C THR A 167 -6.62 -21.77 -19.85
N ALA A 168 -6.22 -20.50 -19.68
CA ALA A 168 -6.05 -19.90 -18.36
C ALA A 168 -7.35 -19.87 -17.55
N VAL A 169 -7.22 -20.02 -16.23
CA VAL A 169 -8.31 -19.89 -15.25
C VAL A 169 -8.15 -18.56 -14.51
N ALA A 170 -9.26 -17.92 -14.12
CA ALA A 170 -9.20 -16.74 -13.27
C ALA A 170 -8.72 -17.09 -11.85
N VAL A 171 -7.90 -16.23 -11.24
CA VAL A 171 -7.58 -16.35 -9.81
C VAL A 171 -8.87 -16.13 -9.01
N PRO A 172 -9.31 -17.05 -8.13
CA PRO A 172 -10.60 -16.91 -7.46
C PRO A 172 -10.61 -15.77 -6.44
N SER A 173 -11.80 -15.25 -6.13
CA SER A 173 -11.99 -14.19 -5.14
C SER A 173 -11.77 -14.65 -3.69
N ASN A 174 -11.75 -15.97 -3.46
CA ASN A 174 -11.72 -16.60 -2.15
C ASN A 174 -10.53 -17.57 -2.01
N ILE A 175 -9.32 -17.03 -1.86
CA ILE A 175 -8.10 -17.85 -1.74
C ILE A 175 -8.06 -18.70 -0.46
N GLN A 176 -8.67 -18.21 0.63
CA GLN A 176 -8.70 -18.91 1.91
C GLN A 176 -9.53 -20.19 1.81
N GLY A 177 -10.73 -20.10 1.23
CA GLY A 177 -11.66 -21.22 1.02
C GLY A 177 -11.20 -22.28 0.00
N ILE A 178 -10.09 -22.06 -0.71
CA ILE A 178 -9.47 -23.11 -1.55
C ILE A 178 -9.02 -24.29 -0.68
N GLN A 179 -9.55 -25.48 -0.99
CA GLN A 179 -9.21 -26.77 -0.38
C GLN A 179 -8.51 -27.69 -1.39
N ASN A 180 -7.93 -28.78 -0.90
CA ASN A 180 -7.40 -29.89 -1.73
C ASN A 180 -6.50 -29.43 -2.90
N LEU A 181 -5.54 -28.54 -2.60
CA LEU A 181 -4.49 -28.14 -3.55
C LEU A 181 -3.63 -29.35 -3.92
N ILE A 182 -3.48 -29.61 -5.21
CA ILE A 182 -2.69 -30.71 -5.77
C ILE A 182 -1.83 -30.17 -6.92
N THR A 183 -0.52 -30.35 -6.84
CA THR A 183 0.47 -29.93 -7.85
C THR A 183 1.78 -30.71 -7.66
N ASP A 184 2.43 -31.07 -8.77
CA ASP A 184 3.78 -31.62 -8.84
C ASP A 184 4.79 -30.58 -9.41
N ALA A 185 4.38 -29.31 -9.49
CA ALA A 185 5.09 -28.25 -10.20
C ALA A 185 6.50 -27.98 -9.65
N LYS A 186 7.50 -28.03 -10.54
CA LYS A 186 8.91 -27.79 -10.21
C LYS A 186 9.24 -26.31 -10.01
N PHE A 187 8.38 -25.40 -10.46
CA PHE A 187 8.48 -23.95 -10.26
C PHE A 187 7.15 -23.23 -10.54
N LEU A 188 7.03 -22.00 -10.03
CA LEU A 188 6.00 -21.04 -10.40
C LEU A 188 6.63 -19.86 -11.15
N LEU A 189 6.10 -19.51 -12.32
CA LEU A 189 6.48 -18.34 -13.10
C LEU A 189 5.40 -17.25 -13.01
N ILE A 190 5.75 -16.13 -12.38
CA ILE A 190 4.97 -14.91 -12.41
C ILE A 190 5.31 -14.15 -13.70
N VAL A 191 4.31 -13.88 -14.53
CA VAL A 191 4.44 -13.08 -15.76
C VAL A 191 3.70 -11.75 -15.58
N GLU A 192 4.38 -10.63 -15.83
CA GLU A 192 3.81 -9.30 -15.59
C GLU A 192 2.60 -8.99 -16.48
N LYS A 193 2.82 -8.93 -17.80
CA LYS A 193 1.84 -8.52 -18.80
C LYS A 193 0.95 -9.67 -19.22
N ASP A 194 -0.36 -9.40 -19.31
CA ASP A 194 -1.36 -10.36 -19.80
C ASP A 194 -1.02 -10.84 -21.22
N ALA A 195 -0.67 -9.93 -22.14
CA ALA A 195 -0.27 -10.28 -23.51
C ALA A 195 0.93 -11.25 -23.57
N THR A 196 1.93 -11.08 -22.70
CA THR A 196 3.07 -12.00 -22.59
C THR A 196 2.65 -13.35 -22.01
N PHE A 197 1.74 -13.35 -21.04
CA PHE A 197 1.19 -14.57 -20.44
C PHE A 197 0.34 -15.37 -21.45
N GLN A 198 -0.57 -14.73 -22.20
CA GLN A 198 -1.33 -15.39 -23.26
C GLN A 198 -0.40 -15.96 -24.34
N ARG A 199 0.58 -15.17 -24.81
CA ARG A 199 1.54 -15.63 -25.83
C ARG A 199 2.33 -16.87 -25.39
N LEU A 200 2.69 -16.96 -24.11
CA LEU A 200 3.35 -18.15 -23.55
C LEU A 200 2.41 -19.38 -23.50
N LEU A 201 1.10 -19.19 -23.32
CA LEU A 201 0.12 -20.27 -23.40
C LEU A 201 -0.12 -20.74 -24.85
N ASP A 202 -0.22 -19.81 -25.81
CA ASP A 202 -0.28 -20.13 -27.25
C ASP A 202 0.95 -20.94 -27.68
N ASP A 203 2.14 -20.50 -27.26
CA ASP A 203 3.43 -21.20 -27.41
C ASP A 203 3.48 -22.54 -26.66
N ASN A 204 2.44 -22.96 -25.94
CA ASN A 204 2.35 -24.21 -25.17
C ASN A 204 3.43 -24.33 -24.07
N PHE A 205 3.83 -23.22 -23.44
CA PHE A 205 4.89 -23.18 -22.42
C PHE A 205 4.64 -24.17 -21.27
N CYS A 206 3.43 -24.22 -20.71
CA CYS A 206 3.11 -25.13 -19.60
C CYS A 206 3.30 -26.62 -19.95
N ASN A 207 3.14 -26.99 -21.23
CA ASN A 207 3.38 -28.35 -21.71
C ASN A 207 4.88 -28.59 -21.95
N LYS A 208 5.57 -27.64 -22.60
CA LYS A 208 7.02 -27.68 -22.85
C LYS A 208 7.85 -27.72 -21.55
N MET A 209 7.39 -27.03 -20.51
CA MET A 209 8.09 -26.86 -19.22
C MET A 209 7.51 -27.70 -18.08
N SER A 210 6.70 -28.71 -18.40
CA SER A 210 5.92 -29.45 -17.42
C SER A 210 6.78 -30.24 -16.40
N PRO A 211 6.34 -30.34 -15.12
CA PRO A 211 5.24 -29.61 -14.49
C PRO A 211 5.68 -28.23 -13.99
N CYS A 212 4.90 -27.19 -14.31
CA CYS A 212 5.10 -25.83 -13.84
C CYS A 212 3.77 -25.08 -13.73
N ILE A 213 3.71 -24.07 -12.86
CA ILE A 213 2.57 -23.13 -12.77
C ILE A 213 2.97 -21.79 -13.38
N MET A 214 2.09 -21.19 -14.18
CA MET A 214 2.17 -19.79 -14.60
C MET A 214 1.08 -18.96 -13.91
N VAL A 215 1.41 -17.76 -13.45
CA VAL A 215 0.45 -16.78 -12.91
C VAL A 215 0.72 -15.41 -13.50
N THR A 216 -0.33 -14.63 -13.81
CA THR A 216 -0.18 -13.18 -14.08
C THR A 216 -1.10 -12.35 -13.19
N GLY A 217 -0.60 -11.20 -12.74
CA GLY A 217 -1.40 -10.17 -12.07
C GLY A 217 -1.93 -9.08 -13.02
N LYS A 218 -1.66 -9.21 -14.33
CA LYS A 218 -1.95 -8.18 -15.36
C LYS A 218 -1.40 -6.80 -14.95
N GLY A 219 -0.07 -6.69 -14.90
CA GLY A 219 0.65 -5.58 -14.29
C GLY A 219 0.71 -5.71 -12.76
N VAL A 220 0.56 -4.58 -12.04
CA VAL A 220 0.57 -4.53 -10.56
C VAL A 220 -0.47 -5.50 -9.99
N PRO A 221 -0.10 -6.48 -9.14
CA PRO A 221 -0.98 -7.56 -8.73
C PRO A 221 -2.05 -7.14 -7.74
N ASP A 222 -3.22 -7.77 -7.85
CA ASP A 222 -4.30 -7.66 -6.86
C ASP A 222 -4.01 -8.50 -5.60
N LEU A 223 -4.88 -8.36 -4.60
CA LEU A 223 -4.76 -9.05 -3.31
C LEU A 223 -4.81 -10.57 -3.44
N ASN A 224 -5.72 -11.08 -4.27
CA ASN A 224 -6.01 -12.50 -4.38
C ASN A 224 -4.89 -13.22 -5.15
N THR A 225 -4.33 -12.57 -6.16
CA THR A 225 -3.14 -13.03 -6.89
C THR A 225 -1.94 -13.18 -5.94
N ARG A 226 -1.72 -12.21 -5.04
CA ARG A 226 -0.66 -12.28 -4.01
C ARG A 226 -0.93 -13.37 -2.97
N LEU A 227 -2.17 -13.47 -2.47
CA LEU A 227 -2.58 -14.54 -1.56
C LEU A 227 -2.40 -15.93 -2.17
N LEU A 228 -2.71 -16.12 -3.46
CA LEU A 228 -2.60 -17.42 -4.13
C LEU A 228 -1.14 -17.85 -4.26
N ILE A 229 -0.27 -16.97 -4.77
CA ILE A 229 1.17 -17.24 -4.90
C ILE A 229 1.80 -17.51 -3.53
N LYS A 230 1.38 -16.77 -2.48
CA LYS A 230 1.80 -17.00 -1.10
C LYS A 230 1.32 -18.36 -0.58
N LYS A 231 0.04 -18.72 -0.74
CA LYS A 231 -0.51 -20.02 -0.32
C LYS A 231 0.16 -21.20 -1.03
N LEU A 232 0.46 -21.08 -2.33
CA LEU A 232 1.23 -22.09 -3.07
C LEU A 232 2.67 -22.22 -2.57
N TRP A 233 3.35 -21.10 -2.30
CA TRP A 233 4.72 -21.12 -1.75
C TRP A 233 4.78 -21.65 -0.31
N ASP A 234 3.81 -21.33 0.54
CA ASP A 234 3.74 -21.84 1.91
C ASP A 234 3.38 -23.34 1.96
N THR A 235 2.59 -23.84 1.01
CA THR A 235 2.12 -25.24 0.99
C THR A 235 3.13 -26.19 0.33
N PHE A 236 3.80 -25.76 -0.75
CA PHE A 236 4.66 -26.62 -1.57
C PHE A 236 6.12 -26.17 -1.67
N HIS A 237 6.46 -25.00 -1.13
CA HIS A 237 7.82 -24.39 -1.17
C HIS A 237 8.43 -24.27 -2.58
N ILE A 238 7.59 -24.28 -3.61
CA ILE A 238 7.98 -24.25 -5.02
C ILE A 238 8.81 -23.00 -5.35
N PRO A 239 9.92 -23.11 -6.10
CA PRO A 239 10.71 -21.96 -6.54
C PRO A 239 9.86 -20.96 -7.35
N VAL A 240 9.82 -19.71 -6.91
CA VAL A 240 9.05 -18.65 -7.57
C VAL A 240 9.96 -17.70 -8.36
N PHE A 241 9.68 -17.58 -9.65
CA PHE A 241 10.41 -16.72 -10.60
C PHE A 241 9.51 -15.59 -11.12
N THR A 242 10.10 -14.44 -11.44
CA THR A 242 9.42 -13.29 -12.05
C THR A 242 9.99 -12.97 -13.44
N LEU A 243 9.09 -12.90 -14.42
CA LEU A 243 9.30 -12.37 -15.76
C LEU A 243 8.57 -11.03 -15.88
N VAL A 244 9.35 -9.94 -15.84
CA VAL A 244 8.90 -8.54 -15.84
C VAL A 244 9.62 -7.76 -16.93
N ASP A 245 9.11 -6.58 -17.29
CA ASP A 245 9.82 -5.68 -18.20
C ASP A 245 11.13 -5.17 -17.59
N ALA A 246 12.10 -4.84 -18.43
CA ALA A 246 13.38 -4.25 -18.02
C ALA A 246 13.21 -2.75 -17.76
N ASP A 247 12.33 -2.40 -16.80
CA ASP A 247 12.03 -1.02 -16.42
C ASP A 247 11.70 -0.84 -14.92
N PRO A 248 11.62 0.41 -14.41
CA PRO A 248 11.38 0.69 -13.00
C PRO A 248 9.98 0.28 -12.49
N HIS A 249 9.01 0.05 -13.37
CA HIS A 249 7.68 -0.44 -13.03
C HIS A 249 7.67 -1.97 -12.90
N GLY A 250 8.34 -2.70 -13.81
CA GLY A 250 8.56 -4.14 -13.68
C GLY A 250 9.28 -4.51 -12.37
N ILE A 251 10.31 -3.74 -12.01
CA ILE A 251 11.04 -3.90 -10.74
C ILE A 251 10.14 -3.62 -9.52
N GLU A 252 9.30 -2.58 -9.56
CA GLU A 252 8.32 -2.30 -8.49
C GLU A 252 7.34 -3.48 -8.32
N ILE A 253 6.89 -4.09 -9.42
CA ILE A 253 5.97 -5.23 -9.37
C ILE A 253 6.62 -6.43 -8.68
N MET A 254 7.90 -6.72 -8.95
CA MET A 254 8.64 -7.72 -8.18
C MET A 254 8.77 -7.36 -6.70
N CYS A 255 9.01 -6.09 -6.38
CA CYS A 255 9.09 -5.62 -4.98
C CYS A 255 7.76 -5.82 -4.24
N ILE A 256 6.62 -5.59 -4.90
CA ILE A 256 5.28 -5.79 -4.33
C ILE A 256 5.02 -7.28 -4.01
N TYR A 257 5.53 -8.22 -4.82
CA TYR A 257 5.42 -9.65 -4.50
C TYR A 257 6.44 -10.11 -3.44
N LYS A 258 7.67 -9.60 -3.43
CA LYS A 258 8.77 -10.08 -2.56
C LYS A 258 8.81 -9.40 -1.18
N TYR A 259 8.48 -8.11 -1.11
CA TYR A 259 8.55 -7.26 0.09
C TYR A 259 7.24 -6.57 0.45
N GLY A 260 6.31 -6.48 -0.49
CA GLY A 260 4.98 -5.92 -0.28
C GLY A 260 4.83 -4.49 -0.79
N SER A 261 3.59 -4.00 -0.76
CA SER A 261 3.28 -2.59 -1.01
C SER A 261 3.27 -1.83 0.31
N MET A 262 3.80 -0.60 0.32
CA MET A 262 3.76 0.30 1.48
C MET A 262 2.33 0.52 2.00
N ALA A 263 1.35 0.60 1.10
CA ALA A 263 -0.08 0.74 1.42
C ALA A 263 -0.74 -0.56 1.93
N MET A 264 0.05 -1.61 2.15
CA MET A 264 -0.38 -2.93 2.65
C MET A 264 0.64 -3.52 3.65
N SER A 265 1.35 -2.66 4.39
CA SER A 265 2.39 -3.06 5.35
C SER A 265 1.88 -4.01 6.43
N PHE A 266 0.67 -3.77 6.97
CA PHE A 266 0.05 -4.62 7.98
C PHE A 266 -0.15 -6.07 7.48
N GLU A 267 -0.78 -6.24 6.31
CA GLU A 267 -1.03 -7.55 5.70
C GLU A 267 0.21 -8.16 5.02
N ALA A 268 1.36 -7.48 4.96
CA ALA A 268 2.53 -7.88 4.15
C ALA A 268 3.06 -9.28 4.47
N HIS A 269 3.02 -9.68 5.75
CA HIS A 269 3.39 -11.00 6.24
C HIS A 269 2.66 -12.14 5.52
N ASN A 270 1.37 -11.92 5.20
CA ASN A 270 0.47 -12.88 4.57
C ASN A 270 0.42 -12.73 3.04
N LEU A 271 1.26 -11.88 2.46
CA LEU A 271 1.19 -11.43 1.07
C LEU A 271 2.55 -11.28 0.38
N THR A 272 3.62 -11.79 0.99
CA THR A 272 5.00 -11.68 0.46
C THR A 272 5.67 -13.04 0.35
N VAL A 273 6.37 -13.25 -0.76
CA VAL A 273 7.21 -14.44 -0.99
C VAL A 273 8.67 -13.99 -1.09
N PRO A 274 9.42 -14.02 0.03
CA PRO A 274 10.80 -13.53 0.05
C PRO A 274 11.75 -14.36 -0.84
N ALA A 275 11.36 -15.59 -1.20
CA ALA A 275 12.11 -16.47 -2.08
C ALA A 275 12.14 -16.05 -3.57
N ILE A 276 11.35 -15.05 -3.99
CA ILE A 276 11.23 -14.63 -5.40
C ILE A 276 12.56 -14.26 -6.05
N ARG A 277 12.76 -14.75 -7.29
CA ARG A 277 13.95 -14.51 -8.13
C ARG A 277 13.57 -13.87 -9.47
N TRP A 278 14.27 -12.80 -9.84
CA TRP A 278 14.15 -12.19 -11.17
C TRP A 278 14.77 -13.11 -12.23
N LEU A 279 13.98 -13.53 -13.22
CA LEU A 279 14.43 -14.36 -14.34
C LEU A 279 14.83 -13.52 -15.56
N GLY A 280 14.06 -12.47 -15.84
CA GLY A 280 14.26 -11.54 -16.94
C GLY A 280 13.07 -10.58 -17.07
N LEU A 281 13.03 -9.70 -18.07
CA LEU A 281 14.17 -9.31 -18.90
C LEU A 281 15.14 -8.47 -18.04
N LEU A 282 16.43 -8.80 -18.03
CA LEU A 282 17.39 -8.04 -17.23
C LEU A 282 17.97 -6.87 -18.05
N PRO A 283 18.24 -5.70 -17.46
CA PRO A 283 18.95 -4.59 -18.11
C PRO A 283 20.29 -5.00 -18.76
N SER A 284 21.05 -5.89 -18.12
CA SER A 284 22.26 -6.47 -18.72
C SER A 284 22.00 -7.39 -19.92
N ASP A 285 20.82 -8.01 -20.02
CA ASP A 285 20.46 -8.87 -21.14
C ASP A 285 20.27 -8.08 -22.44
N ILE A 286 19.87 -6.81 -22.36
CA ILE A 286 19.75 -5.90 -23.50
C ILE A 286 21.07 -5.87 -24.30
N LYS A 287 22.21 -5.74 -23.61
CA LYS A 287 23.55 -5.78 -24.21
C LYS A 287 23.97 -7.22 -24.55
N ARG A 288 23.74 -8.19 -23.66
CA ARG A 288 24.17 -9.59 -23.82
C ARG A 288 23.50 -10.30 -25.01
N LEU A 289 22.28 -9.92 -25.35
CA LEU A 289 21.48 -10.50 -26.43
C LEU A 289 21.47 -9.63 -27.69
N ASN A 290 22.26 -8.55 -27.73
CA ASN A 290 22.32 -7.58 -28.84
C ASN A 290 20.93 -7.05 -29.27
N ILE A 291 20.06 -6.74 -28.30
CA ILE A 291 18.70 -6.25 -28.58
C ILE A 291 18.79 -4.93 -29.39
N PRO A 292 18.11 -4.81 -30.55
CA PRO A 292 18.28 -3.66 -31.44
C PRO A 292 17.89 -2.34 -30.77
N LYS A 293 18.74 -1.30 -30.91
CA LYS A 293 18.50 0.03 -30.32
C LYS A 293 17.14 0.63 -30.69
N GLY A 294 16.58 0.32 -31.86
CA GLY A 294 15.25 0.76 -32.29
C GLY A 294 14.07 0.10 -31.55
N THR A 295 14.31 -0.97 -30.78
CA THR A 295 13.32 -1.61 -29.89
C THR A 295 13.46 -1.17 -28.43
N LEU A 296 14.48 -0.36 -28.11
CA LEU A 296 14.74 0.16 -26.78
C LEU A 296 14.08 1.53 -26.60
N ILE A 297 13.48 1.76 -25.45
CA ILE A 297 12.75 2.98 -25.12
C ILE A 297 13.61 3.81 -24.15
N PRO A 298 13.90 5.10 -24.40
CA PRO A 298 14.61 5.94 -23.45
C PRO A 298 13.85 6.09 -22.12
N LEU A 299 14.56 6.12 -20.99
CA LEU A 299 13.96 6.43 -19.69
C LEU A 299 13.43 7.88 -19.68
N THR A 300 12.18 8.06 -19.28
CA THR A 300 11.65 9.41 -19.00
C THR A 300 12.16 9.94 -17.67
N LYS A 301 12.01 11.25 -17.42
CA LYS A 301 12.29 11.84 -16.10
C LYS A 301 11.51 11.16 -14.96
N ARG A 302 10.31 10.63 -15.24
CA ARG A 302 9.49 9.89 -14.25
C ARG A 302 10.08 8.50 -13.98
N ASP A 303 10.54 7.80 -15.02
CA ASP A 303 11.21 6.50 -14.87
C ASP A 303 12.50 6.64 -14.03
N GLN A 304 13.31 7.67 -14.27
CA GLN A 304 14.52 7.93 -13.47
C GLN A 304 14.17 8.21 -12.01
N MET A 305 13.22 9.11 -11.73
CA MET A 305 12.75 9.39 -10.36
C MET A 305 12.21 8.12 -9.67
N LYS A 306 11.58 7.21 -10.42
CA LYS A 306 11.09 5.92 -9.94
C LYS A 306 12.24 4.96 -9.61
N LEU A 307 13.24 4.87 -10.49
CA LEU A 307 14.44 4.05 -10.31
C LEU A 307 15.25 4.51 -9.09
N ASP A 308 15.49 5.82 -8.97
CA ASP A 308 16.16 6.45 -7.82
C ASP A 308 15.39 6.20 -6.51
N SER A 309 14.05 6.18 -6.57
CA SER A 309 13.18 5.88 -5.42
C SER A 309 13.20 4.41 -5.00
N ILE A 310 13.46 3.48 -5.93
CA ILE A 310 13.62 2.05 -5.62
C ILE A 310 15.02 1.79 -5.07
N LEU A 311 16.07 2.33 -5.70
CA LEU A 311 17.47 2.20 -5.27
C LEU A 311 17.71 2.66 -3.82
N LYS A 312 16.94 3.65 -3.33
CA LYS A 312 17.01 4.17 -1.96
C LYS A 312 16.32 3.31 -0.90
N ARG A 313 15.67 2.19 -1.26
CA ARG A 313 14.91 1.35 -0.31
C ARG A 313 15.83 0.41 0.48
N PRO A 314 15.70 0.30 1.82
CA PRO A 314 16.60 -0.50 2.65
C PRO A 314 16.79 -1.95 2.19
N TYR A 315 15.73 -2.60 1.68
CA TYR A 315 15.79 -3.99 1.22
C TYR A 315 16.56 -4.20 -0.11
N ILE A 316 16.84 -3.15 -0.88
CA ILE A 316 17.66 -3.24 -2.11
C ILE A 316 19.15 -3.39 -1.78
N THR A 317 19.60 -2.84 -0.64
CA THR A 317 20.96 -3.10 -0.12
C THR A 317 21.20 -4.60 0.10
N CYS A 318 20.16 -5.34 0.49
CA CYS A 318 20.20 -6.79 0.66
C CYS A 318 20.06 -7.58 -0.66
N GLN A 319 20.01 -6.93 -1.82
CA GLN A 319 19.89 -7.56 -3.15
C GLN A 319 20.94 -7.00 -4.13
N PRO A 320 22.25 -7.30 -3.94
CA PRO A 320 23.32 -6.74 -4.77
C PRO A 320 23.15 -7.03 -6.28
N PHE A 321 22.55 -8.16 -6.65
CA PHE A 321 22.22 -8.46 -8.05
C PHE A 321 21.17 -7.50 -8.63
N TRP A 322 20.06 -7.26 -7.91
CA TRP A 322 19.00 -6.34 -8.38
C TRP A 322 19.53 -4.90 -8.45
N ARG A 323 20.39 -4.53 -7.49
CA ARG A 323 21.09 -3.24 -7.49
C ARG A 323 22.00 -3.08 -8.72
N LYS A 324 22.85 -4.06 -9.03
CA LYS A 324 23.73 -4.06 -10.22
C LYS A 324 22.92 -3.91 -11.53
N GLU A 325 21.79 -4.59 -11.65
CA GLU A 325 20.90 -4.42 -12.81
C GLU A 325 20.24 -3.02 -12.88
N MET A 326 19.84 -2.45 -11.75
CA MET A 326 19.29 -1.08 -11.69
C MET A 326 20.35 -0.01 -12.01
N GLU A 327 21.60 -0.21 -11.58
CA GLU A 327 22.72 0.66 -11.92
C GLU A 327 23.01 0.59 -13.43
N ILE A 328 23.01 -0.60 -14.05
CA ILE A 328 23.09 -0.76 -15.52
C ILE A 328 21.93 -0.07 -16.26
N MET A 329 20.72 -0.09 -15.71
CA MET A 329 19.56 0.64 -16.27
C MET A 329 19.76 2.16 -16.19
N ALA A 330 20.26 2.68 -15.06
CA ALA A 330 20.53 4.11 -14.87
C ALA A 330 21.67 4.63 -15.75
N ASP A 331 22.73 3.84 -15.94
CA ASP A 331 23.87 4.18 -16.81
C ASP A 331 23.48 4.19 -18.29
N SER A 332 22.77 3.15 -18.73
CA SER A 332 22.33 3.02 -20.13
C SER A 332 21.21 3.99 -20.51
N LYS A 333 20.38 4.41 -19.55
CA LYS A 333 19.22 5.29 -19.73
C LYS A 333 18.17 4.76 -20.70
N MET A 334 18.15 3.44 -20.90
CA MET A 334 17.18 2.73 -21.73
C MET A 334 16.39 1.72 -20.89
N LYS A 335 15.16 1.47 -21.30
CA LYS A 335 14.31 0.35 -20.87
C LYS A 335 13.86 -0.49 -22.06
N ALA A 336 13.44 -1.72 -21.79
CA ALA A 336 12.94 -2.65 -22.81
C ALA A 336 11.75 -3.46 -22.29
N GLU A 337 10.74 -3.64 -23.13
CA GLU A 337 9.64 -4.57 -22.84
C GLU A 337 10.08 -6.02 -23.09
N ILE A 338 9.47 -7.00 -22.41
CA ILE A 338 9.70 -8.44 -22.68
C ILE A 338 9.43 -8.76 -24.17
N GLN A 339 8.47 -8.06 -24.78
CA GLN A 339 8.17 -8.12 -26.21
C GLN A 339 9.41 -7.95 -27.11
N ALA A 340 10.43 -7.18 -26.71
CA ALA A 340 11.65 -6.98 -27.50
C ALA A 340 12.42 -8.30 -27.76
N LEU A 341 12.26 -9.32 -26.92
CA LEU A 341 12.86 -10.64 -27.14
C LEU A 341 12.28 -11.40 -28.35
N THR A 342 11.09 -11.02 -28.83
CA THR A 342 10.50 -11.62 -30.05
C THR A 342 11.28 -11.30 -31.33
N PHE A 343 12.18 -10.30 -31.29
CA PHE A 343 13.13 -10.02 -32.37
C PHE A 343 14.11 -11.17 -32.59
N LEU A 344 14.46 -11.92 -31.54
CA LEU A 344 15.47 -12.98 -31.60
C LEU A 344 14.89 -14.27 -32.20
N SER A 345 13.65 -14.62 -31.82
CA SER A 345 12.72 -15.44 -32.59
C SER A 345 11.29 -15.25 -32.06
N SER A 346 10.29 -15.52 -32.90
CA SER A 346 8.86 -15.41 -32.52
C SER A 346 8.43 -16.34 -31.38
N ASP A 347 9.25 -17.32 -31.05
CA ASP A 347 9.10 -18.32 -29.99
C ASP A 347 10.29 -18.30 -29.00
N TYR A 348 11.13 -17.25 -29.00
CA TYR A 348 12.35 -17.17 -28.19
C TYR A 348 12.07 -17.39 -26.69
N LEU A 349 10.97 -16.82 -26.21
CA LEU A 349 10.50 -16.95 -24.82
C LEU A 349 10.16 -18.40 -24.44
N SER A 350 9.74 -19.25 -25.39
CA SER A 350 9.48 -20.67 -25.14
C SER A 350 10.65 -21.59 -25.54
N ARG A 351 11.52 -21.20 -26.48
CA ARG A 351 12.76 -21.93 -26.80
C ARG A 351 13.82 -21.80 -25.73
N VAL A 352 14.17 -20.59 -25.31
CA VAL A 352 15.32 -20.36 -24.39
C VAL A 352 15.03 -20.87 -22.98
N VAL A 353 13.77 -21.04 -22.62
CA VAL A 353 13.38 -21.73 -21.39
C VAL A 353 13.25 -23.26 -21.60
N GLY A 354 12.86 -23.71 -22.81
CA GLY A 354 12.56 -25.11 -23.14
C GLY A 354 13.70 -25.99 -23.69
N VAL A 355 14.89 -25.45 -23.96
CA VAL A 355 16.03 -26.27 -24.46
C VAL A 355 16.89 -26.81 -23.31
N MET A 356 16.64 -28.06 -22.91
CA MET A 356 17.66 -29.02 -22.40
C MET A 356 17.07 -30.45 -22.22
N PRO A 357 17.91 -31.49 -22.05
CA PRO A 357 17.47 -32.89 -21.99
C PRO A 357 16.79 -33.33 -20.69
N GLN A 358 16.11 -34.48 -20.72
CA GLN A 358 15.39 -35.09 -19.58
C GLN A 358 16.29 -35.77 -18.53
N SER A 359 17.42 -35.15 -18.16
CA SER A 359 18.29 -35.61 -17.07
C SER A 359 18.81 -34.44 -16.25
N PHE A 360 18.88 -34.62 -14.92
CA PHE A 360 19.13 -33.58 -13.90
C PHE A 360 18.02 -32.52 -13.74
N THR A 361 17.14 -32.83 -12.78
CA THR A 361 16.22 -31.90 -12.11
C THR A 361 16.83 -30.50 -11.89
N VAL A 362 16.18 -29.47 -12.45
CA VAL A 362 16.44 -28.04 -12.19
C VAL A 362 17.83 -27.54 -12.66
N LYS A 363 18.41 -28.09 -13.73
CA LYS A 363 19.61 -27.52 -14.41
C LYS A 363 19.33 -26.66 -15.67
N VAL A 364 18.08 -26.46 -16.06
CA VAL A 364 17.69 -25.86 -17.38
C VAL A 364 17.41 -24.36 -17.32
N VAL A 365 16.50 -23.91 -16.44
CA VAL A 365 16.35 -22.47 -16.09
C VAL A 365 17.70 -21.88 -15.62
N VAL A 366 18.55 -22.77 -15.10
CA VAL A 366 19.92 -22.52 -14.68
C VAL A 366 20.89 -22.27 -15.85
N MET A 367 20.58 -22.57 -17.11
CA MET A 367 21.45 -22.21 -18.26
C MET A 367 21.51 -20.68 -18.49
N PHE A 368 20.43 -19.96 -18.19
CA PHE A 368 20.42 -18.48 -18.16
C PHE A 368 21.15 -17.92 -16.92
N ILE A 369 21.40 -18.76 -15.89
CA ILE A 369 22.05 -18.38 -14.62
C ILE A 369 23.56 -18.71 -14.64
N MET A 370 23.97 -19.89 -15.13
CA MET A 370 25.37 -20.33 -15.07
C MET A 370 26.29 -19.42 -15.88
N ASN A 371 25.88 -18.99 -17.08
CA ASN A 371 26.68 -18.07 -17.91
C ASN A 371 26.78 -16.64 -17.34
N LYS A 372 26.25 -16.40 -16.12
CA LYS A 372 26.31 -15.13 -15.40
C LYS A 372 26.92 -15.25 -13.98
N TYR A 373 27.21 -16.46 -13.51
CA TYR A 373 27.77 -16.71 -12.17
C TYR A 373 28.98 -17.65 -12.13
N TRP A 374 29.21 -18.48 -13.17
CA TRP A 374 30.37 -19.38 -13.18
C TRP A 374 31.72 -18.67 -13.41
N VAL A 375 31.73 -17.47 -13.99
CA VAL A 375 32.98 -16.69 -14.17
C VAL A 375 33.43 -16.10 -12.82
N ASP A 376 32.58 -15.27 -12.19
CA ASP A 376 32.94 -14.53 -10.98
C ASP A 376 33.22 -15.46 -9.77
N VAL A 377 32.49 -16.58 -9.63
CA VAL A 377 32.65 -17.51 -8.49
C VAL A 377 33.85 -18.45 -8.65
N VAL A 378 34.22 -18.82 -9.89
CA VAL A 378 35.36 -19.72 -10.12
C VAL A 378 36.69 -18.97 -10.18
N LEU A 379 36.73 -17.72 -10.68
CA LEU A 379 37.93 -16.89 -10.55
C LEU A 379 38.27 -16.59 -9.08
N SER A 380 37.25 -16.34 -8.25
CA SER A 380 37.41 -16.09 -6.81
C SER A 380 37.77 -17.35 -5.98
N ALA A 381 38.05 -18.47 -6.64
CA ALA A 381 38.49 -19.73 -6.03
C ALA A 381 39.74 -20.33 -6.73
N LEU A 382 40.37 -19.56 -7.65
CA LEU A 382 41.57 -19.95 -8.41
C LEU A 382 42.62 -18.82 -8.46
N ILE A 383 42.50 -17.82 -7.57
CA ILE A 383 43.49 -16.79 -7.22
C ILE A 383 43.47 -16.68 -5.69
#